data_AF-A0AAE4DV77-F1
#
_entry.id   AF-A0AAE4DV77-F1
#
_cell.length_a   1.000
_cell.length_b   1.000
_cell.length_c   1.000
_cell.angle_alpha   90.00
_cell.angle_beta   90.00
_cell.angle_gamma   90.00
#
_symmetry.space_group_name_H-M   'P 1'
#
loop_
_entity.id
_entity.type
_entity.pdbx_description
1 polymer ?
#
loop_
_entity_poly.entity_id
_entity_poly.type
_entity_poly.pdbx_seq_one_letter_code
_entity_poly.pdbx_strand_id
1 'polypeptide(L)' 'MKISLAEFVGEVGQAKAADAIGVHQTAISKAIRVGRQIFINKLPTGEVKAVEYRDFPHSKKQEHQE' A
#
# COMPACT_ATOMS: atom_id res chain seq x y z
N MET A 1 -0.36 -7.35 13.46
CA MET A 1 0.03 -8.28 12.37
C MET A 1 0.44 -7.44 11.17
N LYS A 2 1.54 -7.79 10.50
CA LYS A 2 2.06 -7.07 9.33
C LYS A 2 1.67 -7.84 8.07
N ILE A 3 0.85 -7.23 7.21
CA ILE A 3 0.45 -7.81 5.92
C ILE A 3 0.80 -6.83 4.79
N SER A 4 0.98 -7.31 3.57
CA SER A 4 1.20 -6.41 2.43
C SER A 4 -0.07 -5.62 2.10
N LEU A 5 0.08 -4.48 1.42
CA LEU A 5 -1.06 -3.72 0.92
C LEU A 5 -1.93 -4.55 -0.03
N ALA A 6 -1.32 -5.39 -0.87
CA ALA A 6 -2.03 -6.24 -1.82
C ALA A 6 -2.90 -7.28 -1.09
N GLU A 7 -2.37 -7.95 -0.06
CA GLU A 7 -3.14 -8.88 0.77
C GLU A 7 -4.26 -8.17 1.52
N PHE A 8 -3.97 -7.00 2.11
CA PHE A 8 -5.00 -6.23 2.81
C PHE A 8 -6.17 -5.86 1.87
N VAL A 9 -5.84 -5.44 0.65
CA VAL A 9 -6.84 -5.15 -0.39
C VAL A 9 -7.60 -6.41 -0.82
N GLY A 10 -6.95 -7.59 -0.84
CA GLY A 10 -7.61 -8.86 -1.07
C GLY A 10 -8.65 -9.20 0.00
N GLU A 11 -8.40 -8.84 1.26
CA GLU A 11 -9.32 -9.09 2.38
C GLU A 11 -10.52 -8.13 2.41
N VAL A 12 -10.29 -6.82 2.25
CA VAL A 12 -11.34 -5.80 2.47
C VAL A 12 -11.81 -5.08 1.20
N GLY A 13 -11.09 -5.24 0.09
CA GLY A 13 -11.31 -4.49 -1.14
C GLY A 13 -10.61 -3.12 -1.16
N GLN A 14 -10.41 -2.57 -2.36
CA GLN A 14 -9.64 -1.34 -2.54
C GLN A 14 -10.27 -0.11 -1.87
N ALA A 15 -11.60 0.04 -1.95
CA ALA A 15 -12.30 1.19 -1.37
C ALA A 15 -12.15 1.21 0.15
N LYS A 16 -12.47 0.09 0.83
CA LYS A 16 -12.34 0.00 2.30
C LYS A 16 -10.90 0.11 2.78
N ALA A 17 -9.95 -0.45 2.03
CA ALA A 17 -8.53 -0.29 2.36
C ALA A 17 -8.10 1.18 2.26
N ALA A 18 -8.58 1.91 1.26
CA ALA A 18 -8.30 3.33 1.08
C ALA A 18 -8.91 4.16 2.23
N ASP A 19 -10.16 3.90 2.59
CA ASP A 19 -10.85 4.54 3.72
C ASP A 19 -10.13 4.29 5.04
N ALA A 20 -9.70 3.04 5.29
CA ALA A 20 -8.99 2.66 6.52
C ALA A 20 -7.61 3.30 6.64
N ILE A 21 -6.93 3.57 5.53
CA ILE A 21 -5.61 4.23 5.49
C ILE A 21 -5.77 5.76 5.44
N GLY A 22 -6.94 6.28 5.06
CA GLY A 22 -7.19 7.71 4.92
C GLY A 22 -6.67 8.29 3.60
N VAL A 23 -6.77 7.53 2.51
CA VAL A 23 -6.34 7.94 1.15
C VAL A 23 -7.43 7.67 0.12
N HIS A 24 -7.28 8.19 -1.09
CA HIS A 24 -8.17 7.86 -2.20
C HIS A 24 -7.90 6.44 -2.75
N GLN A 25 -8.93 5.74 -3.20
CA GLN A 25 -8.81 4.41 -3.83
C GLN A 25 -7.88 4.42 -5.06
N THR A 26 -7.79 5.54 -5.78
CA THR A 26 -6.84 5.72 -6.89
C THR A 26 -5.37 5.67 -6.43
N ALA A 27 -5.06 6.10 -5.21
CA ALA A 27 -3.72 6.00 -4.63
C ALA A 27 -3.34 4.54 -4.35
N ILE A 28 -4.30 3.75 -3.85
CA ILE A 28 -4.13 2.30 -3.64
C ILE A 28 -3.91 1.59 -4.99
N SER A 29 -4.74 1.90 -5.99
CA SER A 29 -4.61 1.34 -7.34
C SER A 29 -3.23 1.63 -7.95
N LYS A 30 -2.76 2.88 -7.84
CA LYS A 30 -1.41 3.26 -8.30
C LYS A 30 -0.31 2.54 -7.53
N ALA A 31 -0.43 2.42 -6.21
CA ALA A 31 0.58 1.78 -5.38
C ALA A 31 0.75 0.30 -5.70
N ILE A 32 -0.35 -0.41 -5.95
CA ILE A 32 -0.33 -1.80 -6.39
C ILE A 32 0.27 -1.90 -7.80
N ARG A 33 -0.21 -1.08 -8.75
CA ARG A 33 0.26 -1.11 -10.15
C ARG A 33 1.77 -0.90 -10.28
N VAL A 34 2.35 0.00 -9.48
CA VAL A 34 3.78 0.31 -9.53
C VAL A 34 4.62 -0.55 -8.57
N GLY A 35 4.02 -1.55 -7.91
CA GLY A 35 4.75 -2.50 -7.06
C GLY A 35 5.35 -1.90 -5.79
N ARG A 36 4.72 -0.87 -5.20
CA ARG A 36 5.24 -0.25 -3.96
C ARG A 36 5.27 -1.24 -2.81
N GLN A 37 6.36 -1.26 -2.06
CA GLN A 37 6.53 -2.09 -0.87
C GLN A 37 5.86 -1.44 0.34
N ILE A 38 4.53 -1.52 0.36
CA ILE A 38 3.69 -0.97 1.44
C ILE A 38 3.19 -2.11 2.32
N PHE A 39 3.33 -1.93 3.63
CA PHE A 39 2.85 -2.86 4.64
C PHE A 39 1.87 -2.20 5.58
N ILE A 40 0.86 -2.97 5.96
CA ILE A 40 -0.22 -2.58 6.85
C ILE A 40 -0.01 -3.25 8.20
N ASN A 41 0.00 -2.46 9.27
CA ASN A 41 0.00 -2.91 10.64
C ASN A 41 -1.37 -2.64 11.26
N LYS A 42 -2.15 -3.71 11.46
CA LYS A 42 -3.43 -3.65 12.17
C LYS A 42 -3.17 -3.75 13.66
N LEU A 43 -3.55 -2.71 14.42
CA LEU A 43 -3.49 -2.71 15.86
C LEU A 43 -4.73 -3.43 16.44
N PRO A 44 -4.62 -4.06 17.63
CA PRO A 44 -5.76 -4.67 18.32
C PRO A 44 -6.90 -3.68 18.61
N THR A 45 -6.60 -2.38 18.67
CA THR A 45 -7.55 -1.30 18.88
C THR A 45 -8.40 -0.98 17.64
N GLY A 46 -8.13 -1.61 16.50
CA GLY A 46 -8.78 -1.32 15.22
C GLY A 46 -8.10 -0.23 14.38
N GLU A 47 -7.09 0.44 14.93
CA GLU A 47 -6.28 1.41 14.19
C GLU A 47 -5.43 0.69 13.11
N VAL A 48 -5.40 1.28 11.91
CA VAL A 48 -4.63 0.77 10.77
C VAL A 48 -3.50 1.73 10.48
N LYS A 49 -2.26 1.25 10.54
CA LYS A 49 -1.06 2.03 10.16
C LYS A 49 -0.43 1.46 8.90
N ALA A 50 -0.11 2.31 7.94
CA ALA A 50 0.58 1.92 6.70
C ALA A 50 2.00 2.49 6.67
N VAL A 51 2.98 1.67 6.25
CA VAL A 51 4.38 2.08 6.09
C VAL A 51 4.88 1.65 4.71
N GLU A 52 5.49 2.58 3.98
CA GLU A 52 6.18 2.31 2.71
C GLU A 52 7.68 2.16 2.95
N TYR A 53 8.26 1.07 2.43
CA TYR A 53 9.71 0.87 2.38
C TYR A 53 10.19 1.22 0.97
N ARG A 54 11.23 2.04 0.90
CA ARG A 54 11.88 2.42 -0.35
C ARG A 54 13.37 2.53 -0.14
N ASP A 55 14.15 2.13 -1.14
CA ASP A 55 15.60 2.31 -1.09
C ASP A 55 15.96 3.79 -1.03
N PHE A 56 17.05 4.07 -0.33
CA PHE A 56 17.67 5.38 -0.27
C PHE A 56 19.09 5.31 -0.85
N PRO A 57 19.46 6.16 -1.81
CA PRO A 57 18.66 7.22 -2.43
C PRO A 57 17.56 6.69 -3.37
N HIS A 58 16.40 7.35 -3.34
CA HIS A 58 15.27 6.94 -4.17
C HIS A 58 15.47 7.41 -5.62
N SER A 59 16.14 6.58 -6.42
CA SER A 59 16.34 6.82 -7.85
C SER A 59 15.11 6.32 -8.61
N LYS A 60 14.41 7.18 -9.35
CA LYS A 60 13.35 6.74 -10.26
C LYS A 60 13.99 6.00 -11.44
N LYS A 61 14.18 4.68 -11.35
CA LYS A 61 14.36 3.88 -12.56
C LYS A 61 13.03 3.89 -13.31
N GLN A 62 12.95 4.72 -14.35
CA GLN A 62 11.92 4.58 -15.38
C GLN A 62 12.30 3.32 -16.19
N GLU A 63 11.92 2.14 -15.71
CA GLU A 63 11.87 0.98 -16.60
C GLU A 63 10.67 1.19 -17.53
N HIS A 64 10.95 1.74 -18.72
CA HIS A 64 10.13 1.48 -19.89
C HIS A 64 10.20 -0.03 -20.11
N GLN A 65 9.12 -0.74 -19.81
CA GLN A 65 8.92 -2.08 -20.38
C GLN A 65 8.33 -1.85 -21.77
N GLU A 66 9.15 -2.14 -22.79
CA GLU A 66 8.77 -2.27 -24.21
C GLU A 66 7.78 -3.42 -24.42
#